data_AF-A0A8T0DCM5-F1
#
_entry.id   AF-A0A8T0DCM5-F1
#
_cell.length_a   1.000
_cell.length_b   1.000
_cell.length_c   1.000
_cell.angle_alpha   90.00
_cell.angle_beta   90.00
_cell.angle_gamma   90.00
#
_symmetry.space_group_name_H-M   'P 1'
#
loop_
_entity.id
_entity.type
_entity.pdbx_description
1 polymer ?
#
loop_
_entity_poly.entity_id
_entity_poly.type
_entity_poly.pdbx_seq_one_letter_code
_entity_poly.pdbx_strand_id
1 'polypeptide(L)'
;MVDAGEKCTDTLKREFSEEALNSKEATPEQLEKLRRLVEEFFASGTQVYSGYVDDPRNTDNAWMETVAVNFHDETGDRIARFDLKAGDDAKKVCWMDVSSDIKLYASHRDFLQLAAKLRDAKW
;
A
#
# COMPACT_ATOMS: atom_id res chain seq x y z
N MET A 1 6.85 -8.12 -2.05
CA MET A 1 8.30 -7.75 -2.05
C MET A 1 8.66 -7.13 -3.39
N VAL A 2 9.77 -6.39 -3.51
CA VAL A 2 10.27 -5.99 -4.84
C VAL A 2 10.86 -7.21 -5.52
N ASP A 3 10.29 -7.60 -6.65
CA ASP A 3 10.77 -8.77 -7.40
C ASP A 3 12.09 -8.49 -8.11
N ALA A 4 12.84 -9.55 -8.42
CA ALA A 4 14.14 -9.40 -9.09
C ALA A 4 13.98 -8.72 -10.46
N GLY A 5 14.59 -7.54 -10.60
CA GLY A 5 14.48 -6.71 -11.82
C GLY A 5 13.24 -5.82 -11.89
N GLU A 6 12.37 -5.86 -10.88
CA GLU A 6 11.20 -4.99 -10.76
C GLU A 6 11.58 -3.62 -10.20
N LYS A 7 10.90 -2.56 -10.67
CA LYS A 7 11.03 -1.23 -10.04
C LYS A 7 10.14 -1.17 -8.82
N CYS A 8 10.57 -0.45 -7.78
CA CYS A 8 9.76 -0.22 -6.57
C CYS A 8 8.36 0.36 -6.90
N THR A 9 8.25 1.21 -7.92
CA THR A 9 6.97 1.78 -8.37
C THR A 9 6.01 0.73 -8.93
N ASP A 10 6.54 -0.30 -9.58
CA ASP A 10 5.74 -1.38 -10.16
C ASP A 10 5.29 -2.33 -9.05
N THR A 11 6.17 -2.61 -8.08
CA THR A 11 5.85 -3.35 -6.86
C THR A 11 4.68 -2.72 -6.10
N LEU A 12 4.67 -1.39 -5.91
CA LEU A 12 3.58 -0.68 -5.21
C LEU A 12 2.22 -0.94 -5.86
N LYS A 13 2.15 -0.88 -7.20
CA LYS A 13 0.93 -1.13 -7.96
C LYS A 13 0.52 -2.59 -7.90
N ARG A 14 1.48 -3.51 -8.08
CA ARG A 14 1.23 -4.96 -8.08
C ARG A 14 0.70 -5.44 -6.73
N GLU A 15 1.44 -5.17 -5.65
CA GLU A 15 1.06 -5.62 -4.29
C GLU A 15 -0.31 -5.07 -3.87
N PHE A 16 -0.60 -3.80 -4.17
CA PHE A 16 -1.93 -3.24 -3.88
C PHE A 16 -3.04 -3.89 -4.72
N SER A 17 -2.78 -4.14 -6.01
CA SER A 17 -3.77 -4.77 -6.90
C SER A 17 -4.06 -6.21 -6.51
N GLU A 18 -3.03 -6.96 -6.13
CA GLU A 18 -3.16 -8.37 -5.75
C GLU A 18 -3.81 -8.52 -4.38
N GLU A 19 -3.33 -7.79 -3.37
CA GLU A 19 -3.72 -8.04 -1.98
C GLU A 19 -4.96 -7.27 -1.52
N ALA A 20 -5.21 -6.08 -2.07
CA ALA A 20 -6.34 -5.22 -1.68
C ALA A 20 -7.50 -5.23 -2.68
N LEU A 21 -7.25 -5.61 -3.94
CA LEU A 21 -8.26 -5.65 -5.02
C LEU A 21 -8.45 -7.05 -5.62
N ASN A 22 -7.66 -8.05 -5.19
CA ASN A 22 -7.70 -9.43 -5.67
C ASN A 22 -7.71 -9.53 -7.21
N SER A 23 -6.77 -8.83 -7.85
CA SER A 23 -6.66 -8.82 -9.31
C SER A 23 -6.34 -10.19 -9.92
N LYS A 24 -5.78 -11.13 -9.15
CA LYS A 24 -5.46 -12.50 -9.60
C LYS A 24 -6.73 -13.31 -9.94
N GLU A 25 -7.84 -13.05 -9.27
CA GLU A 25 -9.12 -13.71 -9.50
C GLU A 25 -10.12 -12.86 -10.31
N ALA A 26 -9.70 -11.71 -10.81
CA ALA A 26 -10.57 -10.81 -11.57
C ALA A 26 -10.86 -11.36 -12.98
N THR A 27 -12.08 -11.12 -13.49
CA THR A 27 -12.36 -11.37 -14.92
C THR A 27 -11.56 -10.42 -15.81
N PRO A 28 -11.38 -10.72 -17.11
CA PRO A 28 -10.66 -9.83 -18.02
C PRO A 28 -11.21 -8.39 -18.04
N GLU A 29 -12.52 -8.21 -17.96
CA GLU A 29 -13.19 -6.91 -17.94
C GLU A 29 -12.92 -6.16 -16.63
N GLN A 30 -12.96 -6.86 -15.50
CA GLN A 30 -12.62 -6.30 -14.19
C GLN A 30 -11.14 -5.90 -14.14
N LEU A 31 -10.25 -6.74 -14.67
CA LEU A 31 -8.82 -6.52 -14.69
C LEU A 31 -8.45 -5.25 -15.48
N GLU A 32 -9.09 -5.02 -16.64
CA GLU A 32 -8.88 -3.80 -17.42
C GLU A 32 -9.33 -2.55 -16.65
N LYS A 33 -10.48 -2.62 -15.97
CA LYS A 33 -10.97 -1.52 -15.12
C LYS A 33 -10.01 -1.24 -13.95
N LEU A 34 -9.53 -2.29 -13.28
CA LEU A 34 -8.57 -2.21 -12.19
C LEU A 34 -7.24 -1.60 -12.64
N ARG A 35 -6.71 -2.03 -13.80
CA ARG A 35 -5.47 -1.48 -14.36
C ARG A 35 -5.56 0.02 -14.59
N ARG A 36 -6.64 0.50 -15.21
CA ARG A 36 -6.83 1.95 -15.46
C ARG A 36 -6.90 2.74 -14.17
N LEU A 37 -7.67 2.25 -13.19
CA LEU A 37 -7.78 2.87 -11.88
C LEU A 37 -6.42 2.97 -11.19
N VAL A 38 -5.70 1.85 -11.11
CA VAL A 38 -4.40 1.78 -10.43
C VAL A 38 -3.39 2.66 -11.13
N GLU A 39 -3.36 2.68 -12.46
CA GLU A 39 -2.44 3.56 -13.20
C GLU A 39 -2.72 5.04 -12.92
N GLU A 40 -3.99 5.46 -12.94
CA GLU A 40 -4.38 6.84 -12.65
C GLU A 40 -4.10 7.21 -11.19
N PHE A 41 -4.47 6.35 -10.25
CA PHE A 41 -4.33 6.61 -8.82
C PHE A 41 -2.87 6.63 -8.36
N PHE A 42 -2.04 5.75 -8.91
CA PHE A 42 -0.61 5.67 -8.57
C PHE A 42 0.26 6.65 -9.37
N ALA A 43 -0.33 7.52 -10.21
CA ALA A 43 0.41 8.50 -10.99
C ALA A 43 1.08 9.59 -10.13
N SER A 44 0.57 9.85 -8.92
CA SER A 44 1.11 10.86 -8.00
C SER A 44 1.09 10.38 -6.56
N GLY A 45 2.21 9.81 -6.11
CA GLY A 45 2.44 9.42 -4.73
C GLY A 45 3.46 10.31 -4.04
N THR A 46 3.38 10.41 -2.71
CA THR A 46 4.40 11.07 -1.89
C THR A 46 5.12 10.04 -1.05
N GLN A 47 6.44 9.91 -1.23
CA GLN A 47 7.25 9.02 -0.39
C GLN A 47 7.22 9.51 1.06
N VAL A 48 6.78 8.66 1.98
CA VAL A 48 6.74 8.97 3.42
C VAL A 48 7.96 8.42 4.14
N TYR A 49 8.53 7.33 3.65
CA TYR A 49 9.69 6.68 4.24
C TYR A 49 10.48 5.90 3.18
N SER A 50 11.80 5.85 3.32
CA SER A 50 12.67 4.98 2.54
C SER A 50 13.90 4.61 3.38
N GLY A 51 14.11 3.31 3.58
CA GLY A 51 15.28 2.79 4.29
C GLY A 51 14.98 1.58 5.15
N TYR A 52 15.84 1.39 6.16
CA TYR A 52 15.89 0.24 7.06
C TYR A 52 14.62 0.03 7.92
N VAL A 53 14.13 -1.20 7.98
CA VAL A 53 13.06 -1.59 8.89
C VAL A 53 13.63 -2.54 9.96
N ASP A 54 13.37 -2.22 11.23
CA ASP A 54 13.66 -3.14 12.33
C ASP A 54 12.70 -4.33 12.26
N ASP A 55 13.21 -5.43 11.72
CA ASP A 55 12.44 -6.63 11.39
C ASP A 55 13.12 -7.86 12.01
N PRO A 56 12.35 -8.79 12.62
CA PRO A 56 12.92 -9.98 13.26
C PRO A 56 13.69 -10.91 12.31
N ARG A 57 13.59 -10.71 10.98
CA ARG A 57 14.38 -11.43 9.97
C ARG A 57 15.78 -10.86 9.76
N ASN A 58 16.07 -9.68 10.31
CA ASN A 58 17.36 -9.03 10.14
C ASN A 58 18.49 -9.85 10.80
N THR A 59 19.67 -9.80 10.17
CA THR A 59 20.92 -10.42 10.62
C THR A 59 22.07 -9.44 10.39
N ASP A 60 23.27 -9.77 10.86
CA ASP A 60 24.49 -8.97 10.66
C ASP A 60 24.80 -8.67 9.17
N ASN A 61 24.33 -9.52 8.26
CA ASN A 61 24.69 -9.46 6.83
C ASN A 61 23.51 -9.23 5.88
N ALA A 62 22.27 -9.19 6.40
CA ALA A 62 21.07 -9.01 5.60
C ALA A 62 19.97 -8.37 6.44
N TRP A 63 19.30 -7.37 5.89
CA TRP A 63 18.22 -6.65 6.57
C TRP A 63 17.08 -6.29 5.61
N MET A 64 15.93 -5.98 6.18
CA MET A 64 14.77 -5.47 5.46
C MET A 64 14.89 -3.96 5.25
N GLU A 65 14.63 -3.52 4.03
CA GLU A 65 14.36 -2.12 3.72
C GLU A 65 12.96 -2.00 3.11
N THR A 66 12.37 -0.82 3.22
CA THR A 66 11.09 -0.52 2.59
C THR A 66 11.05 0.90 2.05
N VAL A 67 10.25 1.08 1.00
CA VAL A 67 9.84 2.38 0.50
C VAL A 67 8.34 2.49 0.71
N ALA A 68 7.92 3.30 1.68
CA ALA A 68 6.52 3.58 1.93
C ALA A 68 6.11 4.85 1.17
N VAL A 69 5.07 4.74 0.36
CA VAL A 69 4.54 5.86 -0.45
C VAL A 69 3.07 6.02 -0.13
N ASN A 70 2.66 7.26 0.18
CA ASN A 70 1.27 7.61 0.34
C ASN A 70 0.68 8.08 -0.99
N PHE A 71 -0.28 7.30 -1.50
CA PHE A 71 -1.17 7.70 -2.58
C PHE A 71 -2.48 8.16 -1.95
N HIS A 72 -2.92 9.36 -2.29
CA HIS A 72 -4.05 10.00 -1.61
C HIS A 72 -5.15 10.37 -2.60
N ASP A 73 -6.38 10.08 -2.22
CA ASP A 73 -7.58 10.46 -2.94
C ASP A 73 -8.23 11.65 -2.23
N GLU A 74 -7.90 12.85 -2.68
CA GLU A 74 -8.35 14.11 -2.06
C GLU A 74 -9.87 14.29 -2.15
N THR A 75 -10.49 13.78 -3.22
CA THR A 75 -11.93 13.99 -3.45
C THR A 75 -12.78 12.82 -2.95
N GLY A 76 -12.18 11.65 -2.73
CA GLY A 76 -12.89 10.42 -2.39
C GLY A 76 -13.65 9.81 -3.58
N ASP A 77 -13.38 10.25 -4.80
CA ASP A 77 -14.09 9.82 -6.01
C ASP A 77 -13.36 8.76 -6.82
N ARG A 78 -12.14 8.40 -6.42
CA ARG A 78 -11.28 7.44 -7.11
C ARG A 78 -11.27 6.12 -6.35
N ILE A 79 -10.22 5.87 -5.57
CA ILE A 79 -9.98 4.58 -4.95
C ILE A 79 -11.03 4.25 -3.88
N ALA A 80 -11.61 5.27 -3.24
CA ALA A 80 -12.60 5.10 -2.19
C ALA A 80 -13.93 4.49 -2.71
N ARG A 81 -14.20 4.59 -4.02
CA ARG A 81 -15.42 4.05 -4.66
C ARG A 81 -15.26 2.62 -5.15
N PHE A 82 -14.08 2.02 -5.03
CA PHE A 82 -13.83 0.65 -5.48
C PHE A 82 -14.01 -0.35 -4.34
N ASP A 83 -14.64 -1.47 -4.68
CA ASP A 83 -14.82 -2.57 -3.75
C ASP A 83 -13.47 -3.23 -3.48
N LEU A 84 -13.04 -3.17 -2.23
CA LEU A 84 -11.85 -3.89 -1.78
C LEU A 84 -12.17 -5.38 -1.69
N LYS A 85 -11.29 -6.21 -2.25
CA LYS A 85 -11.37 -7.66 -2.18
C LYS A 85 -10.02 -8.20 -1.77
N ALA A 86 -10.00 -8.97 -0.68
CA ALA A 86 -8.76 -9.53 -0.17
C ALA A 86 -8.17 -10.52 -1.17
N GLY A 87 -6.86 -10.41 -1.41
CA GLY A 87 -6.08 -11.37 -2.20
C GLY A 87 -5.94 -12.72 -1.52
N ASP A 88 -5.18 -13.61 -2.14
CA ASP A 88 -4.91 -14.96 -1.64
C ASP A 88 -4.09 -14.97 -0.35
N ASP A 89 -3.18 -14.00 -0.17
CA ASP A 89 -2.34 -13.86 1.02
C ASP A 89 -2.96 -12.96 2.11
N ALA A 90 -4.10 -12.33 1.83
CA ALA A 90 -4.84 -11.49 2.77
C ALA A 90 -6.13 -12.16 3.28
N LYS A 91 -6.27 -12.32 4.60
CA LYS A 91 -7.53 -12.87 5.18
C LYS A 91 -8.73 -11.93 5.04
N LYS A 92 -8.50 -10.63 5.17
CA LYS A 92 -9.51 -9.56 5.12
C LYS A 92 -8.85 -8.27 4.64
N VAL A 93 -9.65 -7.42 4.00
CA VAL A 93 -9.28 -6.07 3.61
C VAL A 93 -10.43 -5.12 3.97
N CYS A 94 -10.09 -3.91 4.41
CA CYS A 94 -11.06 -2.86 4.71
C CYS A 94 -10.38 -1.49 4.73
N TRP A 95 -11.17 -0.45 4.52
CA TRP A 95 -10.82 0.90 4.94
C TRP A 95 -10.81 0.98 6.47
N MET A 96 -9.82 1.67 7.04
CA MET A 96 -9.67 1.81 8.48
C MET A 96 -9.34 3.26 8.84
N ASP A 97 -9.99 3.77 9.88
CA ASP A 97 -9.71 5.10 10.40
C ASP A 97 -8.30 5.15 10.99
N VAL A 98 -7.54 6.15 10.56
CA VAL A 98 -6.18 6.40 11.08
C VAL A 98 -6.29 7.01 12.48
N SER A 99 -5.59 6.42 13.45
CA SER A 99 -5.52 6.91 14.83
C SER A 99 -4.24 6.45 15.51
N SER A 100 -3.79 7.20 16.52
CA SER A 100 -2.61 6.86 17.33
C SER A 100 -2.71 5.55 18.11
N ASP A 101 -3.94 5.06 18.36
CA ASP A 101 -4.24 3.81 19.06
C ASP A 101 -4.23 2.57 18.15
N ILE A 102 -4.06 2.75 16.83
CA ILE A 102 -4.06 1.65 15.87
C ILE A 102 -2.90 0.68 16.15
N LYS A 103 -3.20 -0.62 16.15
CA LYS A 103 -2.21 -1.68 16.33
C LYS A 103 -1.97 -2.36 14.99
N LEU A 104 -0.79 -2.12 14.43
CA LEU A 104 -0.37 -2.67 13.14
C LEU A 104 0.91 -3.48 13.28
N TYR A 105 1.15 -4.34 12.29
CA TYR A 105 2.36 -5.13 12.19
C TYR A 105 3.59 -4.25 11.90
N ALA A 106 4.76 -4.67 12.41
CA ALA A 106 6.04 -4.02 12.22
C ALA A 106 5.98 -2.50 12.47
N SER A 107 6.67 -1.70 11.64
CA SER A 107 6.71 -0.24 11.74
C SER A 107 5.57 0.47 10.99
N HIS A 108 4.50 -0.22 10.59
CA HIS A 108 3.43 0.39 9.79
C HIS A 108 2.75 1.57 10.50
N ARG A 109 2.63 1.51 11.83
CA ARG A 109 2.08 2.61 12.63
C ARG A 109 2.90 3.89 12.46
N ASP A 110 4.22 3.78 12.40
CA ASP A 110 5.12 4.94 12.27
C ASP A 110 4.99 5.57 10.88
N PHE A 111 4.81 4.76 9.84
CA PHE A 111 4.55 5.25 8.48
C PHE A 111 3.20 5.97 8.39
N LEU A 112 2.16 5.45 9.05
CA LEU A 112 0.87 6.13 9.13
C LEU A 112 0.95 7.45 9.90
N GLN A 113 1.74 7.52 10.97
CA GLN A 113 1.96 8.77 11.69
C GLN A 113 2.60 9.83 10.77
N LEU A 114 3.61 9.45 9.98
CA LEU A 114 4.25 10.33 9.01
C LEU A 114 3.27 10.78 7.92
N ALA A 115 2.46 9.86 7.40
CA ALA A 115 1.43 10.17 6.42
C ALA A 115 0.34 11.10 6.98
N ALA A 116 -0.12 10.88 8.22
CA ALA A 116 -1.11 11.73 8.89
C ALA A 116 -0.55 13.15 9.06
N LYS A 117 0.70 13.28 9.53
CA LYS A 117 1.36 14.59 9.65
C LYS A 117 1.54 15.28 8.31
N LEU A 118 1.92 14.55 7.25
CA LEU A 118 2.04 15.09 5.89
C LEU A 118 0.71 15.67 5.38
N ARG A 119 -0.41 15.09 5.80
CA ARG A 119 -1.77 15.45 5.36
C ARG A 119 -2.52 16.36 6.34
N ASP A 120 -1.85 16.84 7.39
CA ASP A 120 -2.48 17.60 8.48
C ASP A 120 -3.72 16.88 9.07
N ALA A 121 -3.67 15.55 9.12
CA ALA A 121 -4.73 14.71 9.62
C ALA A 121 -4.58 14.44 11.12
N LYS A 122 -5.69 14.07 11.75
CA LYS A 122 -5.71 13.65 13.16
C LYS A 122 -4.79 12.43 13.38
N TRP A 123 -4.06 12.44 14.50
CA TRP A 123 -3.28 11.32 15.01
C TRP A 123 -3.60 11.09 16.48
#